data_AF-A0A4U2N174-F1
#
_entry.id   AF-A0A4U2N174-F1
#
_cell.length_a   1.000
_cell.length_b   1.000
_cell.length_c   1.000
_cell.angle_alpha   90.00
_cell.angle_beta   90.00
_cell.angle_gamma   90.00
#
_symmetry.space_group_name_H-M   'P 1'
#
loop_
_entity.id
_entity.type
_entity.pdbx_description
1 polymer ?
#
loop_
_entity_poly.entity_id
_entity_poly.type
_entity_poly.pdbx_seq_one_letter_code
_entity_poly.pdbx_strand_id
1 'polypeptide(L)'
;MAMLKKWLLTSLMAVTLVFVSFANTVHITFAEGNTAKLAIIGESQKGIMLCPKEEQITDGETALSLLQKVMGDKVTAETMSFGTYVKGIDGLMAGDTSGWLYDVNDKSAEVGADSYKLKSGDVVVFRFVADWSNMSQETLQQTLDKFGTCKTVEEPNTDDLKQEKPEEPKTDDPKQEKPEEPKTDDPKQE
;
A
#
# COMPACT_ATOMS: atom_id res chain seq x y z
N MET A 1 43.90 27.60 63.41
CA MET A 1 42.43 27.68 63.26
C MET A 1 42.11 28.73 62.21
N ALA A 2 41.18 28.40 61.31
CA ALA A 2 40.59 29.22 60.23
C ALA A 2 41.57 29.74 59.15
N MET A 3 41.91 29.06 58.04
CA MET A 3 41.19 28.11 57.15
C MET A 3 39.80 28.62 56.70
N LEU A 4 39.58 28.62 55.39
CA LEU A 4 38.37 29.03 54.66
C LEU A 4 38.09 30.53 54.54
N LYS A 5 38.67 31.17 53.50
CA LYS A 5 37.98 32.26 52.76
C LYS A 5 38.59 32.71 51.42
N LYS A 6 39.51 31.93 50.83
CA LYS A 6 40.21 32.34 49.59
C LYS A 6 40.31 31.25 48.54
N TRP A 7 39.38 30.31 48.47
CA TRP A 7 39.36 29.26 47.44
C TRP A 7 37.93 29.03 46.92
N LEU A 8 37.31 30.11 46.43
CA LEU A 8 36.03 30.06 45.70
C LEU A 8 36.23 30.33 44.20
N LEU A 9 37.46 30.12 43.69
CA LEU A 9 37.84 30.39 42.30
C LEU A 9 38.18 29.13 41.49
N THR A 10 37.96 27.91 42.02
CA THR A 10 38.25 26.66 41.29
C THR A 10 37.13 25.63 41.29
N SER A 11 35.96 25.95 41.85
CA SER A 11 34.75 25.11 41.80
C SER A 11 33.76 25.58 40.73
N LEU A 12 34.24 25.75 39.49
CA LEU A 12 33.41 25.87 38.29
C LEU A 12 33.87 24.86 37.22
N MET A 13 34.30 23.69 37.67
CA MET A 13 34.23 22.44 36.91
C MET A 13 33.15 21.61 37.59
N ALA A 14 32.26 21.01 36.80
CA ALA A 14 31.10 20.19 37.21
C ALA A 14 29.81 20.95 37.60
N VAL A 15 29.31 21.81 36.69
CA VAL A 15 27.86 21.91 36.48
C VAL A 15 27.56 21.08 35.23
N THR A 16 27.32 19.79 35.46
CA THR A 16 26.60 18.92 34.54
C THR A 16 25.19 19.46 34.36
N LEU A 17 24.79 19.75 33.13
CA LEU A 17 23.43 19.46 32.66
C LEU A 17 23.46 19.43 31.13
N VAL A 18 23.67 18.20 30.66
CA VAL A 18 23.32 17.64 29.34
C VAL A 18 22.39 18.57 28.56
N PHE A 19 22.96 19.40 27.69
CA PHE A 19 22.20 20.13 26.69
C PHE A 19 21.71 19.12 25.66
N VAL A 20 20.50 18.60 25.93
CA VAL A 20 19.44 18.22 24.99
C VAL A 20 19.94 17.92 23.58
N SER A 21 20.60 16.78 23.42
CA SER A 21 20.74 16.12 22.11
C SER A 21 19.78 14.93 22.07
N PHE A 22 18.52 15.17 22.40
CA PHE A 22 17.43 14.40 21.83
C PHE A 22 16.71 15.34 20.89
N ALA A 23 17.39 15.65 19.79
CA ALA A 23 16.67 15.55 18.54
C ALA A 23 16.17 14.10 18.49
N ASN A 24 14.98 13.85 19.07
CA ASN A 24 14.06 12.86 18.54
C ASN A 24 13.65 13.40 17.17
N THR A 25 14.63 13.52 16.28
CA THR A 25 14.46 13.27 14.88
C THR A 25 13.87 11.88 14.88
N VAL A 26 12.54 11.81 14.83
CA VAL A 26 11.89 10.68 14.22
C VAL A 26 12.55 10.63 12.86
N HIS A 27 13.56 9.79 12.74
CA HIS A 27 14.04 9.36 11.45
C HIS A 27 12.81 8.68 10.87
N ILE A 28 11.97 9.45 10.18
CA ILE A 28 11.11 8.88 9.18
C ILE A 28 12.10 8.46 8.11
N THR A 29 12.74 7.31 8.34
CA THR A 29 13.26 6.49 7.28
C THR A 29 12.04 6.17 6.45
N PHE A 30 11.78 6.99 5.43
CA PHE A 30 11.12 6.49 4.24
C PHE A 30 12.09 5.44 3.70
N ALA A 31 11.98 4.23 4.24
CA ALA A 31 12.71 3.09 3.77
C ALA A 31 12.20 2.83 2.37
N GLU A 32 13.00 3.17 1.37
CA GLU A 32 12.99 2.42 0.12
C GLU A 32 13.15 0.95 0.50
N GLY A 33 12.04 0.20 0.52
CA GLY A 33 12.04 -1.23 0.87
C GLY A 33 11.40 -1.60 2.20
N ASN A 34 10.32 -0.95 2.64
CA ASN A 34 9.38 -1.57 3.59
C ASN A 34 8.04 -1.84 2.92
N THR A 35 8.04 -2.78 1.98
CA THR A 35 6.85 -3.18 1.21
C THR A 35 6.45 -4.62 1.52
N ALA A 36 5.19 -4.95 1.27
CA ALA A 36 4.71 -6.33 1.18
C ALA A 36 3.81 -6.47 -0.06
N LYS A 37 3.69 -7.68 -0.58
CA LYS A 37 2.79 -7.99 -1.71
C LYS A 37 1.53 -8.68 -1.21
N LEU A 38 0.40 -8.29 -1.77
CA LEU A 38 -0.89 -8.93 -1.55
C LEU A 38 -1.39 -9.56 -2.85
N ALA A 39 -1.78 -10.83 -2.80
CA ALA A 39 -2.51 -11.51 -3.87
C ALA A 39 -3.81 -12.11 -3.31
N ILE A 40 -4.86 -12.18 -4.15
CA ILE A 40 -6.16 -12.74 -3.77
C ILE A 40 -6.60 -13.70 -4.85
N ILE A 41 -6.87 -14.93 -4.44
CA ILE A 41 -7.26 -16.04 -5.30
C ILE A 41 -8.64 -16.50 -4.86
N GLY A 42 -9.62 -16.37 -5.74
CA GLY A 42 -10.97 -16.84 -5.53
C GLY A 42 -11.12 -18.33 -5.84
N GLU A 43 -12.37 -18.78 -5.87
CA GLU A 43 -12.72 -20.11 -6.38
C GLU A 43 -12.44 -20.24 -7.88
N SER A 44 -12.47 -21.46 -8.41
CA SER A 44 -12.10 -21.78 -9.80
C SER A 44 -12.81 -20.93 -10.86
N GLN A 45 -14.03 -20.43 -10.59
CA GLN A 45 -14.78 -19.57 -11.52
C GLN A 45 -14.31 -18.11 -11.46
N LYS A 46 -13.91 -17.63 -10.29
CA LYS A 46 -13.40 -16.26 -10.07
C LYS A 46 -11.91 -16.12 -10.38
N GLY A 47 -11.13 -17.19 -10.23
CA GLY A 47 -9.70 -17.21 -10.54
C GLY A 47 -8.90 -16.21 -9.69
N ILE A 48 -7.92 -15.54 -10.30
CA ILE A 48 -7.12 -14.51 -9.63
C ILE A 48 -7.97 -13.23 -9.51
N MET A 49 -8.36 -12.89 -8.28
CA MET A 49 -9.15 -11.70 -7.97
C MET A 49 -8.28 -10.45 -7.78
N LEU A 50 -7.03 -10.64 -7.34
CA LEU A 50 -6.01 -9.60 -7.26
C LEU A 50 -4.65 -10.20 -7.60
N CYS A 51 -4.05 -9.71 -8.69
CA CYS A 51 -2.65 -10.00 -9.00
C CYS A 51 -1.74 -9.46 -7.90
N PRO A 52 -0.57 -10.07 -7.65
CA PRO A 52 0.35 -9.63 -6.61
C PRO A 52 0.61 -8.12 -6.70
N LYS A 53 0.07 -7.37 -5.74
CA LYS A 53 0.15 -5.93 -5.65
C LYS A 53 1.07 -5.55 -4.52
N GLU A 54 2.11 -4.79 -4.83
CA GLU A 54 3.03 -4.27 -3.83
C GLU A 54 2.44 -3.04 -3.13
N GLU A 55 2.60 -2.99 -1.81
CA GLU A 55 2.14 -1.89 -0.97
C GLU A 55 3.19 -1.57 0.07
N GLN A 56 3.30 -0.28 0.40
CA GLN A 56 4.11 0.17 1.53
C GLN A 56 3.47 -0.30 2.83
N ILE A 57 4.29 -0.80 3.75
CA ILE A 57 3.87 -1.22 5.08
C ILE A 57 4.58 -0.39 6.16
N THR A 58 3.98 -0.31 7.34
CA THR A 58 4.60 0.29 8.53
C THR A 58 4.73 -0.76 9.63
N ASP A 59 5.67 -0.53 10.55
CA ASP A 59 5.89 -1.43 11.68
C ASP A 59 4.60 -1.72 12.45
N GLY A 60 4.31 -3.00 12.63
CA GLY A 60 3.13 -3.45 13.36
C GLY A 60 1.87 -3.66 12.50
N GLU A 61 1.88 -3.29 11.21
CA GLU A 61 0.84 -3.72 10.26
C GLU A 61 0.74 -5.26 10.21
N THR A 62 -0.47 -5.74 9.98
CA THR A 62 -0.81 -7.16 9.95
C THR A 62 -1.27 -7.59 8.56
N ALA A 63 -1.30 -8.90 8.30
CA ALA A 63 -1.85 -9.41 7.05
C ALA A 63 -3.31 -8.93 6.82
N LEU A 64 -4.12 -8.84 7.88
CA LEU A 64 -5.47 -8.30 7.82
C LEU A 64 -5.48 -6.81 7.51
N SER A 65 -4.63 -6.00 8.14
CA SER A 65 -4.60 -4.56 7.86
C SER A 65 -4.13 -4.27 6.43
N LEU A 66 -3.18 -5.05 5.90
CA LEU A 66 -2.78 -4.97 4.49
C LEU A 66 -3.94 -5.32 3.56
N LEU A 67 -4.68 -6.40 3.84
CA LEU A 67 -5.87 -6.76 3.06
C LEU A 67 -6.91 -5.62 3.07
N GLN A 68 -7.23 -5.07 4.24
CA GLN A 68 -8.18 -3.97 4.39
C GLN A 68 -7.70 -2.67 3.73
N LYS A 69 -6.38 -2.40 3.76
CA LYS A 69 -5.78 -1.26 3.08
C LYS A 69 -5.94 -1.34 1.56
N VAL A 70 -5.74 -2.53 0.97
CA VAL A 70 -5.83 -2.73 -0.48
C VAL A 70 -7.27 -2.84 -0.97
N MET A 71 -8.12 -3.55 -0.22
CA MET A 71 -9.48 -3.91 -0.66
C MET A 71 -10.57 -3.01 -0.08
N GLY A 72 -10.27 -2.26 0.99
CA GLY A 72 -11.21 -1.31 1.60
C GLY A 72 -12.49 -1.98 2.09
N ASP A 73 -13.62 -1.41 1.66
CA ASP A 73 -14.98 -1.83 2.00
C ASP A 73 -15.38 -3.20 1.41
N LYS A 74 -14.57 -3.74 0.49
CA LYS A 74 -14.78 -5.07 -0.08
C LYS A 74 -14.42 -6.22 0.87
N VAL A 75 -13.82 -5.93 2.02
CA VAL A 75 -13.47 -6.92 3.04
C VAL A 75 -14.60 -7.02 4.05
N THR A 76 -15.22 -8.19 4.16
CA THR A 76 -16.12 -8.52 5.27
C THR A 76 -15.36 -9.37 6.27
N ALA A 77 -15.20 -8.88 7.50
CA ALA A 77 -14.53 -9.57 8.58
C ALA A 77 -15.39 -9.62 9.84
N GLU A 78 -15.20 -10.65 10.66
CA GLU A 78 -15.97 -10.88 11.88
C GLU A 78 -15.02 -11.18 13.03
N THR A 79 -15.15 -10.45 14.14
CA THR A 79 -14.35 -10.69 15.34
C THR A 79 -14.91 -11.88 16.12
N MET A 80 -14.08 -12.90 16.28
CA MET A 80 -14.37 -14.12 17.02
C MET A 80 -13.51 -14.19 18.30
N SER A 81 -13.78 -15.17 19.16
CA SER A 81 -12.99 -15.39 20.39
C SER A 81 -11.53 -15.77 20.13
N PHE A 82 -11.21 -16.25 18.92
CA PHE A 82 -9.88 -16.66 18.48
C PHE A 82 -9.19 -15.66 17.55
N GLY A 83 -9.77 -14.48 17.36
CA GLY A 83 -9.26 -13.43 16.46
C GLY A 83 -10.28 -13.01 15.40
N THR A 84 -9.86 -12.12 14.50
CA THR A 84 -10.70 -11.61 13.42
C THR A 84 -10.61 -12.50 12.18
N TYR A 85 -11.74 -13.08 11.79
CA TYR A 85 -11.86 -13.95 10.64
C TYR A 85 -12.32 -13.17 9.40
N VAL A 86 -11.66 -13.37 8.26
CA VAL A 86 -12.08 -12.81 6.97
C VAL A 86 -13.21 -13.68 6.41
N LYS A 87 -14.43 -13.17 6.49
CA LYS A 87 -15.64 -13.87 6.03
C LYS A 87 -15.87 -13.69 4.54
N GLY A 88 -15.39 -12.61 3.94
CA GLY A 88 -15.61 -12.36 2.52
C GLY A 88 -14.67 -11.31 1.94
N ILE A 89 -14.38 -11.46 0.66
CA ILE A 89 -13.60 -10.51 -0.12
C ILE A 89 -14.31 -10.29 -1.46
N ASP A 90 -14.61 -9.03 -1.80
CA ASP A 90 -15.24 -8.62 -3.07
C ASP A 90 -16.49 -9.45 -3.43
N GLY A 91 -17.35 -9.63 -2.44
CA GLY A 91 -18.62 -10.36 -2.55
C GLY A 91 -18.51 -11.89 -2.56
N LEU A 92 -17.31 -12.48 -2.56
CA LEU A 92 -17.15 -13.92 -2.38
C LEU A 92 -17.09 -14.26 -0.88
N MET A 93 -18.17 -14.84 -0.37
CA MET A 93 -18.41 -15.10 1.05
C MET A 93 -18.09 -16.55 1.42
N ALA A 94 -17.51 -16.75 2.60
CA ALA A 94 -17.34 -18.04 3.25
C ALA A 94 -18.71 -18.65 3.62
N GLY A 95 -18.80 -19.97 3.57
CA GLY A 95 -19.97 -20.76 3.95
C GLY A 95 -19.61 -21.87 4.93
N ASP A 96 -20.48 -22.87 5.07
CA ASP A 96 -20.28 -23.95 6.04
C ASP A 96 -19.08 -24.85 5.68
N THR A 97 -18.88 -25.11 4.39
CA THR A 97 -17.80 -25.97 3.87
C THR A 97 -16.73 -25.19 3.11
N SER A 98 -16.82 -23.86 3.10
CA SER A 98 -15.95 -22.99 2.33
C SER A 98 -15.47 -21.81 3.16
N GLY A 99 -14.32 -21.24 2.79
CA GLY A 99 -13.81 -20.09 3.52
C GLY A 99 -12.51 -19.52 2.98
N TRP A 100 -12.03 -18.49 3.67
CA TRP A 100 -10.80 -17.81 3.33
C TRP A 100 -9.66 -18.31 4.21
N LEU A 101 -8.61 -18.81 3.58
CA LEU A 101 -7.32 -19.05 4.21
C LEU A 101 -6.31 -18.03 3.70
N TYR A 102 -5.18 -17.95 4.39
CA TYR A 102 -4.07 -17.17 3.90
C TYR A 102 -2.72 -17.86 4.14
N ASP A 103 -1.80 -17.60 3.24
CA ASP A 103 -0.42 -18.04 3.32
C ASP A 103 0.50 -16.81 3.29
N VAL A 104 1.68 -16.94 3.90
CA VAL A 104 2.75 -15.97 3.78
C VAL A 104 3.98 -16.67 3.22
N ASN A 105 4.49 -16.19 2.08
CA ASN A 105 5.61 -16.78 1.35
C ASN A 105 5.40 -18.29 1.06
N ASP A 106 4.22 -18.63 0.52
CA ASP A 106 3.77 -19.99 0.21
C ASP A 106 3.70 -20.96 1.41
N LYS A 107 3.65 -20.43 2.63
CA LYS A 107 3.45 -21.22 3.85
C LYS A 107 2.18 -20.80 4.54
N SER A 108 1.33 -21.77 4.85
CA SER A 108 0.12 -21.52 5.62
C SER A 108 0.45 -20.92 6.97
N ALA A 109 -0.27 -19.86 7.31
CA ALA A 109 0.02 -19.12 8.51
C ALA A 109 -0.47 -19.87 9.76
N GLU A 110 0.34 -19.80 10.82
CA GLU A 110 0.06 -20.47 12.10
C GLU A 110 -0.81 -19.62 13.04
N VAL A 111 -1.04 -18.35 12.70
CA VAL A 111 -1.82 -17.39 13.50
C VAL A 111 -2.87 -16.71 12.63
N GLY A 112 -3.85 -16.04 13.24
CA GLY A 112 -4.84 -15.24 12.52
C GLY A 112 -4.19 -14.09 11.72
N ALA A 113 -4.82 -13.68 10.62
CA ALA A 113 -4.32 -12.59 9.77
C ALA A 113 -4.27 -11.25 10.52
N ASP A 114 -5.08 -11.08 11.57
CA ASP A 114 -5.06 -9.93 12.48
C ASP A 114 -3.87 -9.92 13.44
N SER A 115 -3.17 -11.06 13.56
CA SER A 115 -2.09 -11.27 14.52
C SER A 115 -0.73 -11.39 13.85
N TYR A 116 -0.66 -11.90 12.61
CA TYR A 116 0.59 -11.98 11.85
C TYR A 116 1.13 -10.59 11.56
N LYS A 117 2.33 -10.27 12.08
CA LYS A 117 3.03 -9.01 11.82
C LYS A 117 3.85 -9.11 10.54
N LEU A 118 3.57 -8.21 9.60
CA LEU A 118 4.24 -8.19 8.30
C LEU A 118 5.70 -7.80 8.44
N LYS A 119 6.51 -8.39 7.57
CA LYS A 119 7.92 -8.04 7.35
C LYS A 119 8.08 -7.53 5.93
N SER A 120 9.07 -6.67 5.73
CA SER A 120 9.43 -6.23 4.39
C SER A 120 9.73 -7.43 3.48
N GLY A 121 9.18 -7.40 2.27
CA GLY A 121 9.29 -8.45 1.26
C GLY A 121 8.30 -9.60 1.40
N ASP A 122 7.44 -9.61 2.43
CA ASP A 122 6.45 -10.68 2.58
C ASP A 122 5.47 -10.69 1.41
N VAL A 123 5.14 -11.90 0.95
CA VAL A 123 4.07 -12.15 -0.02
C VAL A 123 2.91 -12.80 0.69
N VAL A 124 1.84 -12.04 0.91
CA VAL A 124 0.61 -12.48 1.54
C VAL A 124 -0.39 -12.90 0.46
N VAL A 125 -0.96 -14.09 0.61
CA VAL A 125 -1.93 -14.61 -0.35
C VAL A 125 -3.18 -15.04 0.38
N PHE A 126 -4.32 -14.43 0.08
CA PHE A 126 -5.62 -14.91 0.53
C PHE A 126 -6.21 -15.85 -0.53
N ARG A 127 -6.60 -17.05 -0.11
CA ARG A 127 -7.13 -18.11 -0.97
C ARG A 127 -8.51 -18.51 -0.52
N PHE A 128 -9.45 -18.55 -1.46
CA PHE A 128 -10.75 -19.13 -1.21
C PHE A 128 -10.70 -20.65 -1.36
N VAL A 129 -11.15 -21.33 -0.32
CA VAL A 129 -11.33 -22.78 -0.28
C VAL A 129 -12.82 -23.04 -0.45
N ALA A 130 -13.22 -23.70 -1.55
CA ALA A 130 -14.62 -24.02 -1.80
C ALA A 130 -15.11 -25.27 -1.03
N ASP A 131 -14.19 -26.18 -0.72
CA ASP A 131 -14.43 -27.41 0.05
C ASP A 131 -13.20 -27.74 0.91
N TRP A 132 -13.36 -27.75 2.23
CA TRP A 132 -12.30 -28.11 3.19
C TRP A 132 -11.70 -29.50 2.95
N SER A 133 -12.45 -30.40 2.33
CA SER A 133 -12.00 -31.77 2.00
C SER A 133 -11.07 -31.79 0.78
N ASN A 134 -11.00 -30.70 0.02
CA ASN A 134 -10.28 -30.61 -1.24
C ASN A 134 -9.52 -29.27 -1.35
N MET A 135 -8.65 -29.02 -0.38
CA MET A 135 -7.80 -27.83 -0.37
C MET A 135 -6.59 -28.02 -1.29
N SER A 136 -6.37 -27.06 -2.18
CA SER A 136 -5.14 -27.01 -2.98
C SER A 136 -3.94 -26.63 -2.10
N GLN A 137 -2.78 -27.24 -2.36
CA GLN A 137 -1.49 -26.85 -1.81
C GLN A 137 -0.58 -26.20 -2.86
N GLU A 138 -1.17 -25.71 -3.96
CA GLU A 138 -0.44 -25.03 -5.02
C GLU A 138 0.18 -23.72 -4.50
N THR A 139 1.43 -23.45 -4.90
CA THR A 139 2.09 -22.17 -4.62
C THR A 139 1.42 -21.04 -5.39
N LEU A 140 1.71 -19.79 -5.02
CA LEU A 140 1.25 -18.62 -5.75
C LEU A 140 1.64 -18.72 -7.23
N GLN A 141 2.91 -19.03 -7.52
CA GLN A 141 3.39 -19.13 -8.90
C GLN A 141 2.62 -20.19 -9.70
N GLN A 142 2.45 -21.40 -9.15
CA GLN A 142 1.68 -22.47 -9.80
C GLN A 142 0.23 -22.03 -10.08
N THR A 143 -0.36 -21.26 -9.17
CA THR A 143 -1.72 -20.73 -9.35
C THR A 143 -1.76 -19.68 -10.47
N LEU A 144 -0.77 -18.77 -10.51
CA LEU A 144 -0.66 -17.75 -11.56
C LEU A 144 -0.48 -18.39 -12.95
N ASP A 145 0.34 -19.44 -13.05
CA ASP A 145 0.56 -20.16 -14.31
C ASP A 145 -0.71 -20.86 -14.81
N LYS A 146 -1.53 -21.38 -13.89
CA LYS A 146 -2.77 -22.11 -14.18
C LYS A 146 -3.92 -21.21 -14.62
N PHE A 147 -4.10 -20.06 -13.96
CA PHE A 147 -5.22 -19.14 -14.23
C PHE A 147 -4.88 -18.06 -15.26
N GLY A 148 -3.62 -17.95 -15.69
CA GLY A 148 -3.16 -17.00 -16.71
C GLY A 148 -2.32 -15.87 -16.12
N THR A 149 -1.38 -15.36 -16.92
CA THR A 149 -0.35 -14.42 -16.48
C THR A 149 -0.95 -13.09 -16.06
N CYS A 150 -0.86 -12.79 -14.76
CA CYS A 150 -0.73 -11.43 -14.26
C CYS A 150 0.51 -10.81 -14.91
N LYS A 151 0.39 -10.26 -16.12
CA LYS A 151 1.50 -9.53 -16.72
C LYS A 151 1.72 -8.29 -15.87
N THR A 152 2.85 -8.28 -15.17
CA THR A 152 3.49 -7.07 -14.69
C THR A 152 3.56 -6.11 -15.87
N VAL A 153 2.83 -5.00 -15.79
CA VAL A 153 3.20 -3.81 -16.54
C VAL A 153 4.57 -3.45 -15.98
N GLU A 154 5.62 -3.80 -16.71
CA GLU A 154 6.95 -3.26 -16.45
C GLU A 154 6.81 -1.74 -16.44
N GLU A 155 7.22 -1.13 -15.33
CA GLU A 155 7.47 0.31 -15.30
C GLU A 155 8.39 0.65 -16.50
N PRO A 156 8.11 1.73 -17.24
CA PRO A 156 8.94 2.08 -18.38
C PRO A 156 10.35 2.36 -17.88
N ASN A 157 11.31 1.50 -18.26
CA ASN A 157 12.73 1.75 -18.06
C ASN A 157 13.05 3.13 -18.66
N THR A 158 13.39 4.06 -17.77
CA THR A 158 14.04 5.33 -18.07
C THR A 158 15.42 5.06 -18.64
N ASP A 159 15.52 4.86 -19.94
CA ASP A 159 16.78 4.99 -20.68
C ASP A 159 16.47 5.14 -22.18
N ASP A 160 16.05 6.34 -22.58
CA ASP A 160 16.41 6.94 -23.88
C ASP A 160 16.04 8.43 -23.90
N LEU A 161 16.83 9.23 -23.18
CA LEU A 161 17.00 10.64 -23.53
C LEU A 161 17.98 10.70 -24.70
N LYS A 162 17.45 10.76 -25.93
CA LYS A 162 18.15 11.41 -27.04
C LYS A 162 17.30 12.53 -27.64
N GLN A 163 17.80 13.72 -27.35
CA GLN A 163 17.50 15.04 -27.92
C GLN A 163 16.79 15.01 -29.28
N GLU A 164 15.60 15.60 -29.32
CA GLU A 164 15.18 16.38 -30.48
C GLU A 164 14.89 17.83 -30.08
N LYS A 165 15.45 18.71 -30.90
CA LYS A 165 15.54 20.16 -30.84
C LYS A 165 14.15 20.79 -31.09
N PRO A 166 13.82 21.96 -30.51
CA PRO A 166 12.56 22.64 -30.81
C PRO A 166 12.61 23.23 -32.23
N GLU A 167 11.69 22.83 -33.11
CA GLU A 167 11.40 23.58 -34.33
C GLU A 167 10.36 24.67 -34.03
N GLU A 168 10.70 25.90 -34.44
CA GLU A 168 9.88 27.10 -34.34
C GLU A 168 8.59 27.00 -35.17
N PRO A 169 7.48 27.61 -34.74
CA PRO A 169 6.27 27.67 -35.54
C PRO A 169 6.44 28.71 -36.68
N LYS A 170 6.33 28.24 -37.93
CA LYS A 170 6.13 29.13 -39.08
C LYS A 170 4.65 29.49 -39.21
N THR A 171 4.43 30.79 -39.15
CA THR A 171 3.27 31.56 -39.60
C THR A 171 2.73 31.13 -40.96
N ASP A 172 1.41 30.98 -41.05
CA ASP A 172 0.63 31.30 -42.24
C ASP A 172 -0.60 32.11 -41.81
N ASP A 173 -0.75 33.28 -42.42
CA ASP A 173 -1.74 34.33 -42.16
C ASP A 173 -2.78 34.35 -43.33
N PRO A 174 -3.80 35.23 -43.38
CA PRO A 174 -5.20 34.88 -43.15
C PRO A 174 -6.11 35.08 -44.39
N LYS A 175 -7.30 34.46 -44.40
CA LYS A 175 -8.43 34.89 -45.24
C LYS A 175 -9.77 34.44 -44.63
N GLN A 176 -10.44 35.28 -43.84
CA GLN A 176 -11.49 36.24 -44.24
C GLN A 176 -12.89 35.61 -44.27
N GLU A 177 -13.58 35.67 -43.13
CA GLU A 177 -15.06 35.71 -43.10
C GLU A 177 -15.52 36.89 -42.23
N LYS A 178 -16.55 37.54 -42.73
CA LYS A 178 -17.11 38.85 -42.38
C LYS A 178 -18.01 38.75 -41.14
N PRO A 179 -18.15 39.82 -40.33
CA PRO A 179 -18.94 39.78 -39.10
C PRO A 179 -20.43 40.05 -39.37
N GLU A 180 -21.32 39.27 -38.74
CA GLU A 180 -22.69 39.69 -38.47
C GLU A 180 -22.86 39.93 -36.97
N GLU A 181 -23.32 41.14 -36.66
CA GLU A 181 -23.55 41.69 -35.34
C GLU A 181 -24.74 41.06 -34.59
N PRO A 182 -24.77 41.17 -33.25
CA PRO A 182 -25.79 40.57 -32.41
C PRO A 182 -27.05 41.42 -32.37
N LYS A 183 -28.23 40.78 -32.50
CA LYS A 183 -29.51 41.40 -32.13
C LYS A 183 -29.84 41.09 -30.68
N THR A 184 -29.72 42.13 -29.87
CA THR A 184 -30.39 42.38 -28.60
C THR A 184 -31.90 42.25 -28.78
N ASP A 185 -32.58 41.57 -27.86
CA ASP A 185 -33.97 41.87 -27.53
C ASP A 185 -34.10 41.87 -25.99
N ASP A 186 -34.59 43.00 -25.49
CA ASP A 186 -34.74 43.40 -24.10
C ASP A 186 -35.84 42.64 -23.34
N PRO A 187 -35.85 42.72 -21.99
CA PRO A 187 -36.88 42.13 -21.13
C PRO A 187 -37.98 43.13 -20.76
N LYS A 188 -39.27 42.74 -20.79
CA LYS A 188 -40.33 43.37 -19.97
C LYS A 188 -41.63 42.55 -19.91
N GLN A 189 -42.00 42.05 -18.73
CA GLN A 189 -43.21 42.37 -17.95
C GLN A 189 -44.48 42.75 -18.75
N GLU A 190 -45.51 41.92 -18.65
CA GLU A 190 -46.75 42.18 -17.87
C GLU A 190 -47.41 40.86 -17.46
#